data_AF-A0A2Z3GX00-F1
#
_entry.id   AF-A0A2Z3GX00-F1
#
_cell.length_a   1.000
_cell.length_b   1.000
_cell.length_c   1.000
_cell.angle_alpha   90.00
_cell.angle_beta   90.00
_cell.angle_gamma   90.00
#
_symmetry.space_group_name_H-M   'P 1'
#
loop_
_entity.id
_entity.type
_entity.pdbx_description
1 polymer ?
#
loop_
_entity_poly.entity_id
_entity_poly.type
_entity_poly.pdbx_seq_one_letter_code
_entity_poly.pdbx_strand_id
1 'polypeptide(L)'
;MNPTPRPAPPESFGAMLEQALGAVVAISERDDLRNVARAVSHAAWDRFIGSRGPRDNRQEHEWVVLANVLRIAEAERLTLSEKRVAVAFTFTHDSHFIPRISEQEVREARSPEAKVLLETRKEAQRYEHMRFGAANARSLLNRLTDPRTDDGPLLTAEEIDRCAQIISTHDAWKLRNPAPPPTGDRLALACVEGDALWPLHPLGVLADLERPNDQGVTKDFNDPQAWRVQTQQSCQTLVEFRAKWKGFPASDFVDGESIFRTQEGGHLYSAWRRHWNLTDLERGV
;
A
#
# COMPACT_ATOMS: atom_id res chain seq x y z
N MET A 1 -9.18 14.96 -29.88
CA MET A 1 -7.75 15.29 -29.64
C MET A 1 -7.07 14.00 -29.21
N ASN A 2 -6.02 13.57 -29.92
CA ASN A 2 -5.21 12.45 -29.42
C ASN A 2 -4.51 12.93 -28.14
N PRO A 3 -4.61 12.19 -27.02
CA PRO A 3 -3.89 12.57 -25.81
C PRO A 3 -2.40 12.56 -26.12
N THR A 4 -1.70 13.62 -25.71
CA THR A 4 -0.24 13.69 -25.75
C THR A 4 0.31 12.43 -25.04
N PRO A 5 1.29 11.71 -25.63
CA PRO A 5 1.89 10.56 -24.97
C PRO A 5 2.39 10.97 -23.59
N ARG A 6 2.05 10.19 -22.56
CA ARG A 6 2.59 10.47 -21.22
C ARG A 6 4.11 10.25 -21.25
N PRO A 7 4.89 11.05 -20.50
CA PRO A 7 6.31 10.77 -20.35
C PRO A 7 6.49 9.37 -19.77
N ALA A 8 7.53 8.67 -20.18
CA ALA A 8 7.86 7.36 -19.61
C ALA A 8 8.11 7.48 -18.09
N PRO A 9 7.96 6.39 -17.32
CA PRO A 9 8.38 6.37 -15.92
C PRO A 9 9.85 6.79 -15.79
N PRO A 10 10.23 7.51 -14.72
CA PRO A 10 11.63 7.85 -14.45
C PRO A 10 12.54 6.61 -14.44
N GLU A 11 13.78 6.73 -14.93
CA GLU A 11 14.74 5.61 -14.96
C GLU A 11 14.99 5.00 -13.57
N SER A 12 14.92 5.82 -12.51
CA SER A 12 15.05 5.37 -11.12
C SER A 12 14.01 4.32 -10.73
N PHE A 13 12.84 4.32 -11.36
CA PHE A 13 11.78 3.33 -11.09
C PHE A 13 12.14 1.96 -11.64
N GLY A 14 12.91 1.90 -12.73
CA GLY A 14 13.51 0.66 -13.21
C GLY A 14 14.46 0.06 -12.17
N ALA A 15 15.31 0.89 -11.56
CA ALA A 15 16.25 0.44 -10.52
C ALA A 15 15.52 -0.05 -9.25
N MET A 16 14.49 0.67 -8.79
CA MET A 16 13.68 0.26 -7.64
C MET A 16 12.97 -1.08 -7.89
N LEU A 17 12.45 -1.27 -9.11
CA LEU A 17 11.80 -2.52 -9.51
C LEU A 17 12.80 -3.70 -9.48
N GLU A 18 13.99 -3.54 -10.05
CA GLU A 18 15.01 -4.61 -10.01
C GLU A 18 15.50 -4.90 -8.59
N GLN A 19 15.60 -3.87 -7.73
CA GLN A 19 15.93 -4.04 -6.32
C GLN A 19 14.84 -4.85 -5.58
N ALA A 20 13.56 -4.56 -5.81
CA ALA A 20 12.44 -5.30 -5.22
C ALA A 20 12.45 -6.78 -5.65
N LEU A 21 12.68 -7.04 -6.95
CA LEU A 21 12.80 -8.40 -7.50
C LEU A 21 13.98 -9.19 -6.93
N GLY A 22 15.00 -8.51 -6.41
CA GLY A 22 16.12 -9.12 -5.70
C GLY A 22 15.71 -9.94 -4.47
N ALA A 23 14.52 -9.71 -3.92
CA ALA A 23 13.96 -10.49 -2.82
C ALA A 23 13.57 -11.93 -3.21
N VAL A 24 13.26 -12.18 -4.48
CA VAL A 24 12.82 -13.50 -4.97
C VAL A 24 14.03 -14.39 -5.21
N VAL A 25 14.11 -15.54 -4.54
CA VAL A 25 15.30 -16.42 -4.56
C VAL A 25 15.44 -17.14 -5.90
N ALA A 26 14.34 -17.67 -6.44
CA ALA A 26 14.36 -18.43 -7.68
C ALA A 26 14.53 -17.52 -8.90
N ILE A 27 15.59 -17.74 -9.69
CA ILE A 27 15.92 -16.94 -10.88
C ILE A 27 14.78 -16.99 -11.91
N SER A 28 14.22 -18.17 -12.16
CA SER A 28 13.12 -18.34 -13.12
C SER A 28 11.86 -17.57 -12.71
N GLU A 29 11.53 -17.56 -11.41
CA GLU A 29 10.41 -16.77 -10.89
C GLU A 29 10.70 -15.27 -11.02
N ARG A 30 11.93 -14.84 -10.72
CA ARG A 30 12.35 -13.43 -10.85
C ARG A 30 12.21 -12.92 -12.28
N ASP A 31 12.60 -13.72 -13.27
CA ASP A 31 12.50 -13.35 -14.68
C ASP A 31 11.04 -13.22 -15.12
N ASP A 32 10.16 -14.11 -14.66
CA ASP A 32 8.73 -14.01 -14.92
C ASP A 32 8.12 -12.76 -14.26
N LEU A 33 8.38 -12.56 -12.97
CA LEU A 33 7.88 -11.41 -12.21
C LEU A 33 8.41 -10.08 -12.76
N ARG A 34 9.62 -10.05 -13.33
CA ARG A 34 10.13 -8.87 -14.03
C ARG A 34 9.25 -8.46 -15.20
N ASN A 35 8.83 -9.44 -16.02
CA ASN A 35 7.98 -9.17 -17.17
C ASN A 35 6.61 -8.67 -16.72
N VAL A 36 6.01 -9.33 -15.72
CA VAL A 36 4.74 -8.90 -15.13
C VAL A 36 4.84 -7.50 -14.53
N ALA A 37 5.86 -7.24 -13.71
CA ALA A 37 6.05 -5.94 -13.05
C ALA A 37 6.25 -4.81 -14.06
N ARG A 38 7.05 -5.01 -15.11
CA ARG A 38 7.25 -3.99 -16.16
C ARG A 38 5.96 -3.71 -16.93
N ALA A 39 5.26 -4.74 -17.37
CA ALA A 39 4.03 -4.56 -18.14
C ALA A 39 2.91 -3.91 -17.31
N VAL A 40 2.69 -4.37 -16.07
CA VAL A 40 1.67 -3.78 -15.19
C VAL A 40 2.05 -2.36 -14.77
N SER A 41 3.30 -2.11 -14.36
CA SER A 41 3.72 -0.77 -13.91
C SER A 41 3.66 0.27 -15.03
N HIS A 42 4.04 -0.08 -16.27
CA HIS A 42 3.90 0.82 -17.42
C HIS A 42 2.43 1.14 -17.70
N ALA A 43 1.57 0.13 -17.74
CA ALA A 43 0.15 0.36 -17.96
C ALA A 43 -0.50 1.18 -16.83
N ALA A 44 -0.11 0.92 -15.57
CA ALA A 44 -0.60 1.66 -14.42
C ALA A 44 -0.07 3.10 -14.40
N TRP A 45 1.17 3.33 -14.85
CA TRP A 45 1.75 4.66 -15.04
C TRP A 45 0.95 5.48 -16.06
N ASP A 46 0.72 4.88 -17.23
CA ASP A 46 -0.02 5.53 -18.32
C ASP A 46 -1.44 5.87 -17.94
N ARG A 47 -2.08 5.06 -17.09
CA ARG A 47 -3.49 5.24 -16.75
C ARG A 47 -3.72 6.04 -15.46
N PHE A 48 -2.91 5.81 -14.43
CA PHE A 48 -3.19 6.26 -13.07
C PHE A 48 -2.00 7.01 -12.44
N ILE A 49 -0.84 6.34 -12.32
CA ILE A 49 0.26 6.79 -11.45
C ILE A 49 0.95 8.05 -12.00
N GLY A 50 1.19 8.11 -13.32
CA GLY A 50 1.89 9.22 -13.95
C GLY A 50 1.17 10.58 -13.86
N SER A 51 -0.11 10.57 -13.45
CA SER A 51 -0.94 11.77 -13.26
C SER A 51 -1.22 12.12 -11.79
N ARG A 52 -0.61 11.40 -10.83
CA ARG A 52 -0.82 11.69 -9.40
C ARG A 52 -0.37 13.10 -9.04
N GLY A 53 -1.25 13.83 -8.38
CA GLY A 53 -0.96 15.15 -7.83
C GLY A 53 -0.49 15.07 -6.37
N PRO A 54 -0.09 16.20 -5.76
CA PRO A 54 0.47 16.25 -4.40
C PRO A 54 -0.51 15.88 -3.28
N ARG A 55 -1.80 15.72 -3.58
CA ARG A 55 -2.82 15.27 -2.62
C ARG A 55 -2.94 13.75 -2.55
N ASP A 56 -2.47 13.04 -3.58
CA ASP A 56 -2.45 11.58 -3.63
C ASP A 56 -1.16 11.04 -2.98
N ASN A 57 -0.98 9.73 -2.97
CA ASN A 57 0.31 9.12 -2.72
C ASN A 57 1.34 9.57 -3.77
N ARG A 58 2.59 9.66 -3.34
CA ARG A 58 3.71 9.91 -4.25
C ARG A 58 3.79 8.82 -5.32
N GLN A 59 4.38 9.14 -6.47
CA GLN A 59 4.51 8.18 -7.57
C GLN A 59 5.37 6.98 -7.18
N GLU A 60 6.34 7.17 -6.27
CA GLU A 60 7.21 6.12 -5.74
C GLU A 60 6.49 5.09 -4.85
N HIS A 61 5.26 5.37 -4.41
CA HIS A 61 4.47 4.51 -3.52
C HIS A 61 4.48 3.05 -3.98
N GLU A 62 4.08 2.81 -5.23
CA GLU A 62 3.92 1.43 -5.73
C GLU A 62 5.25 0.66 -5.77
N TRP A 63 6.37 1.35 -6.03
CA TRP A 63 7.67 0.70 -6.06
C TRP A 63 8.19 0.34 -4.68
N VAL A 64 7.89 1.17 -3.67
CA VAL A 64 8.20 0.85 -2.27
C VAL A 64 7.30 -0.28 -1.76
N VAL A 65 6.00 -0.23 -2.06
CA VAL A 65 5.05 -1.30 -1.73
C VAL A 65 5.50 -2.61 -2.38
N LEU A 66 5.93 -2.60 -3.65
CA LEU A 66 6.44 -3.79 -4.34
C LEU A 66 7.58 -4.47 -3.57
N ALA A 67 8.54 -3.68 -3.10
CA ALA A 67 9.69 -4.19 -2.36
C ALA A 67 9.26 -4.87 -1.05
N ASN A 68 8.31 -4.28 -0.32
CA ASN A 68 7.79 -4.88 0.91
C ASN A 68 6.97 -6.15 0.62
N VAL A 69 6.03 -6.06 -0.34
CA VAL A 69 5.13 -7.15 -0.71
C VAL A 69 5.93 -8.37 -1.18
N LEU A 70 6.92 -8.20 -2.06
CA LEU A 70 7.72 -9.33 -2.56
C LEU A 70 8.59 -9.96 -1.49
N ARG A 71 9.14 -9.17 -0.55
CA ARG A 71 9.88 -9.71 0.60
C ARG A 71 9.00 -10.56 1.49
N ILE A 72 7.80 -10.08 1.82
CA ILE A 72 6.85 -10.82 2.65
C ILE A 72 6.36 -12.07 1.89
N ALA A 73 6.01 -11.93 0.62
CA ALA A 73 5.56 -13.04 -0.23
C ALA A 73 6.60 -14.16 -0.34
N GLU A 74 7.88 -13.82 -0.48
CA GLU A 74 8.97 -14.80 -0.50
C GLU A 74 9.13 -15.50 0.86
N ALA A 75 9.10 -14.74 1.96
CA ALA A 75 9.21 -15.29 3.32
C ALA A 75 8.05 -16.23 3.67
N GLU A 76 6.83 -15.91 3.23
CA GLU A 76 5.63 -16.73 3.37
C GLU A 76 5.56 -17.88 2.34
N ARG A 77 6.59 -18.02 1.48
CA ARG A 77 6.72 -19.08 0.47
C ARG A 77 5.52 -19.15 -0.49
N LEU A 78 5.01 -17.99 -0.88
CA LEU A 78 3.94 -17.90 -1.87
C LEU A 78 4.40 -18.49 -3.21
N THR A 79 3.46 -19.10 -3.92
CA THR A 79 3.67 -19.63 -5.26
C THR A 79 3.97 -18.52 -6.27
N LEU A 80 4.55 -18.87 -7.42
CA LEU A 80 4.76 -17.90 -8.51
C LEU A 80 3.45 -17.20 -8.92
N SER A 81 2.34 -17.93 -9.01
CA SER A 81 1.04 -17.33 -9.37
C SER A 81 0.57 -16.31 -8.32
N GLU A 82 0.72 -16.62 -7.03
CA GLU A 82 0.41 -15.66 -5.97
C GLU A 82 1.33 -14.43 -5.99
N LYS A 83 2.63 -14.60 -6.28
CA LYS A 83 3.56 -13.48 -6.46
C LYS A 83 3.19 -12.61 -7.66
N ARG A 84 2.73 -13.19 -8.77
CA ARG A 84 2.21 -12.45 -9.93
C ARG A 84 0.99 -11.61 -9.54
N VAL A 85 0.07 -12.18 -8.75
CA VAL A 85 -1.06 -11.44 -8.17
C VAL A 85 -0.59 -10.31 -7.26
N ALA A 86 0.44 -10.54 -6.44
CA ALA A 86 1.00 -9.54 -5.52
C ALA A 86 1.65 -8.36 -6.27
N VAL A 87 2.35 -8.64 -7.38
CA VAL A 87 2.88 -7.62 -8.30
C VAL A 87 1.74 -6.82 -8.92
N ALA A 88 0.69 -7.50 -9.42
CA ALA A 88 -0.47 -6.84 -10.02
C ALA A 88 -1.23 -5.97 -9.02
N PHE A 89 -1.42 -6.49 -7.80
CA PHE A 89 -2.01 -5.77 -6.67
C PHE A 89 -1.26 -4.47 -6.42
N THR A 90 0.06 -4.57 -6.28
CA THR A 90 0.91 -3.43 -5.94
C THR A 90 0.65 -2.26 -6.86
N PHE A 91 0.74 -2.42 -8.17
CA PHE A 91 0.60 -1.30 -9.10
C PHE A 91 -0.85 -0.85 -9.37
N THR A 92 -1.86 -1.52 -8.80
CA THR A 92 -3.28 -1.23 -9.12
C THR A 92 -4.18 -1.01 -7.91
N HIS A 93 -3.73 -1.29 -6.68
CA HIS A 93 -4.55 -1.17 -5.48
C HIS A 93 -5.08 0.25 -5.26
N ASP A 94 -4.22 1.25 -5.43
CA ASP A 94 -4.52 2.67 -5.29
C ASP A 94 -4.93 3.35 -6.62
N SER A 95 -5.55 2.60 -7.54
CA SER A 95 -5.96 3.13 -8.85
C SER A 95 -7.21 4.01 -8.83
N HIS A 96 -7.84 4.21 -7.66
CA HIS A 96 -8.98 5.11 -7.50
C HIS A 96 -8.76 6.07 -6.33
N PHE A 97 -8.15 7.22 -6.61
CA PHE A 97 -7.91 8.26 -5.61
C PHE A 97 -9.22 8.92 -5.15
N ILE A 98 -9.38 9.02 -3.83
CA ILE A 98 -10.40 9.84 -3.18
C ILE A 98 -9.68 10.72 -2.14
N PRO A 99 -9.89 12.06 -2.16
CA PRO A 99 -9.32 12.94 -1.14
C PRO A 99 -9.65 12.48 0.27
N ARG A 100 -8.61 12.26 1.08
CA ARG A 100 -8.70 11.72 2.44
C ARG A 100 -9.34 12.73 3.39
N ILE A 101 -10.32 12.27 4.17
CA ILE A 101 -10.68 12.91 5.44
C ILE A 101 -9.62 12.55 6.49
N SER A 102 -8.83 13.54 6.90
CA SER A 102 -7.71 13.42 7.83
C SER A 102 -8.17 13.07 9.25
N GLU A 103 -7.27 12.51 10.08
CA GLU A 103 -7.56 12.34 11.51
C GLU A 103 -7.68 13.69 12.24
N GLN A 104 -7.04 14.73 11.73
CA GLN A 104 -7.09 16.07 12.30
C GLN A 104 -8.48 16.69 12.11
N GLU A 105 -9.04 16.64 10.90
CA GLU A 105 -10.41 17.12 10.64
C GLU A 105 -11.44 16.39 11.53
N VAL A 106 -11.27 15.09 11.75
CA VAL A 106 -12.13 14.31 12.66
C VAL A 106 -11.96 14.75 14.11
N ARG A 107 -10.72 15.03 14.55
CA ARG A 107 -10.41 15.51 15.91
C ARG A 107 -10.90 16.93 16.17
N GLU A 108 -10.86 17.80 15.16
CA GLU A 108 -11.27 19.21 15.21
C GLU A 108 -12.77 19.43 14.93
N ALA A 109 -13.53 18.34 14.79
CA ALA A 109 -14.98 18.40 14.60
C ALA A 109 -15.66 19.18 15.73
N ARG A 110 -16.49 20.17 15.37
CA ARG A 110 -17.11 21.12 16.31
C ARG A 110 -18.14 20.51 17.26
N SER A 111 -18.61 19.29 16.98
CA SER A 111 -19.54 18.56 17.83
C SER A 111 -19.37 17.03 17.71
N PRO A 112 -19.85 16.24 18.68
CA PRO A 112 -19.87 14.79 18.60
C PRO A 112 -20.61 14.26 17.35
N GLU A 113 -21.71 14.90 16.94
CA GLU A 113 -22.49 14.52 15.76
C GLU A 113 -21.68 14.76 14.47
N ALA A 114 -20.98 15.88 14.39
CA ALA A 114 -20.09 16.19 13.26
C ALA A 114 -18.95 15.17 13.18
N LYS A 115 -18.39 14.75 14.33
CA LYS A 115 -17.36 13.71 14.39
C LYS A 115 -17.87 12.37 13.85
N VAL A 116 -19.05 11.92 14.31
CA VAL A 116 -19.68 10.68 13.82
C VAL A 116 -19.93 10.76 12.31
N LEU A 117 -20.42 11.89 11.80
CA LEU A 117 -20.64 12.09 10.37
C LEU A 117 -19.34 11.99 9.55
N LEU A 118 -18.26 12.62 10.01
CA LEU A 118 -16.95 12.55 9.35
C LEU A 118 -16.39 11.12 9.37
N GLU A 119 -16.51 10.40 10.48
CA GLU A 119 -16.11 8.99 10.58
C GLU A 119 -16.89 8.11 9.60
N THR A 120 -18.22 8.28 9.51
CA THR A 120 -19.06 7.53 8.56
C THR A 120 -18.70 7.85 7.12
N ARG A 121 -18.48 9.13 6.78
CA ARG A 121 -18.05 9.52 5.42
C ARG A 121 -16.70 8.93 5.06
N LYS A 122 -15.75 8.96 6.00
CA LYS A 122 -14.41 8.41 5.81
C LYS A 122 -14.44 6.90 5.59
N GLU A 123 -15.28 6.18 6.32
CA GLU A 123 -15.49 4.74 6.08
C GLU A 123 -16.11 4.49 4.70
N ALA A 124 -17.13 5.26 4.31
CA ALA A 124 -17.74 5.16 2.99
C ALA A 124 -16.73 5.43 1.84
N GLN A 125 -15.89 6.47 1.99
CA GLN A 125 -14.83 6.78 1.03
C GLN A 125 -13.83 5.62 0.88
N ARG A 126 -13.47 4.93 1.97
CA ARG A 126 -12.57 3.77 1.89
C ARG A 126 -13.19 2.61 1.12
N TYR A 127 -14.46 2.29 1.35
CA TYR A 127 -15.16 1.27 0.57
C TYR A 127 -15.27 1.65 -0.91
N GLU A 128 -15.54 2.92 -1.19
CA GLU A 128 -15.61 3.45 -2.56
C GLU A 128 -14.25 3.32 -3.28
N HIS A 129 -13.18 3.73 -2.60
CA HIS A 129 -11.79 3.58 -3.03
C HIS A 129 -11.45 2.12 -3.40
N MET A 130 -11.68 1.19 -2.48
CA MET A 130 -11.39 -0.23 -2.71
C MET A 130 -12.24 -0.82 -3.84
N ARG A 131 -13.54 -0.49 -3.91
CA ARG A 131 -14.46 -1.02 -4.93
C ARG A 131 -14.10 -0.55 -6.33
N PHE A 132 -13.87 0.76 -6.51
CA PHE A 132 -13.50 1.30 -7.81
C PHE A 132 -12.05 0.98 -8.18
N GLY A 133 -11.14 0.90 -7.20
CA GLY A 133 -9.78 0.38 -7.40
C GLY A 133 -9.79 -1.04 -7.96
N ALA A 134 -10.61 -1.94 -7.38
CA ALA A 134 -10.75 -3.30 -7.87
C ALA A 134 -11.32 -3.37 -9.30
N ALA A 135 -12.31 -2.52 -9.62
CA ALA A 135 -12.86 -2.43 -10.98
C ALA A 135 -11.84 -1.89 -11.99
N ASN A 136 -11.04 -0.89 -11.59
CA ASN A 136 -9.97 -0.32 -12.40
C ASN A 136 -8.86 -1.34 -12.66
N ALA A 137 -8.46 -2.10 -11.64
CA ALA A 137 -7.50 -3.18 -11.76
C ALA A 137 -7.98 -4.25 -12.74
N ARG A 138 -9.21 -4.76 -12.60
CA ARG A 138 -9.80 -5.71 -13.56
C ARG A 138 -9.80 -5.14 -14.98
N SER A 139 -10.21 -3.89 -15.15
CA SER A 139 -10.28 -3.24 -16.47
C SER A 139 -8.91 -3.11 -17.13
N LEU A 140 -7.87 -2.82 -16.36
CA LEU A 140 -6.50 -2.68 -16.85
C LEU A 140 -5.87 -4.04 -17.14
N LEU A 141 -5.89 -4.96 -16.16
CA LEU A 141 -5.17 -6.23 -16.25
C LEU A 141 -5.72 -7.14 -17.36
N ASN A 142 -7.03 -7.11 -17.63
CA ASN A 142 -7.65 -7.87 -18.73
C ASN A 142 -7.16 -7.44 -20.13
N ARG A 143 -6.49 -6.29 -20.26
CA ARG A 143 -6.00 -5.77 -21.55
C ARG A 143 -4.50 -6.01 -21.75
N LEU A 144 -3.81 -6.55 -20.74
CA LEU A 144 -2.38 -6.77 -20.81
C LEU A 144 -2.09 -8.12 -21.45
N THR A 145 -1.25 -8.12 -22.47
CA THR A 145 -0.74 -9.32 -23.13
C THR A 145 0.68 -9.62 -22.66
N ASP A 146 1.05 -10.89 -22.63
CA ASP A 146 2.41 -11.32 -22.34
C ASP A 146 3.28 -11.03 -23.56
N PRO A 147 4.29 -10.13 -23.47
CA PRO A 147 5.14 -9.77 -24.60
C PRO A 147 6.00 -10.92 -25.13
N ARG A 148 6.06 -12.05 -24.41
CA ARG A 148 6.79 -13.27 -24.81
C ARG A 148 5.94 -14.21 -25.67
N THR A 149 4.65 -13.92 -25.81
CA THR A 149 3.69 -14.77 -26.53
C THR A 149 2.99 -13.95 -27.60
N ASP A 150 2.55 -14.62 -28.68
CA ASP A 150 2.01 -13.91 -29.84
C ASP A 150 0.65 -13.22 -29.61
N ASP A 151 -0.07 -13.51 -28.51
CA ASP A 151 -1.30 -12.81 -28.07
C ASP A 151 -1.84 -13.32 -26.70
N GLY A 152 -1.03 -14.03 -25.90
CA GLY A 152 -1.46 -14.61 -24.63
C GLY A 152 -1.72 -13.54 -23.56
N PRO A 153 -2.69 -13.74 -22.64
CA PRO A 153 -2.90 -12.80 -21.55
C PRO A 153 -1.70 -12.79 -20.60
N LEU A 154 -1.33 -11.61 -20.10
CA LEU A 154 -0.20 -11.47 -19.17
C LEU A 154 -0.46 -12.20 -17.85
N LEU A 155 -1.71 -12.24 -17.38
CA LEU A 155 -2.18 -12.88 -16.15
C LEU A 155 -3.38 -13.76 -16.47
N THR A 156 -3.58 -14.86 -15.73
CA THR A 156 -4.79 -15.68 -15.92
C THR A 156 -6.04 -14.98 -15.39
N ALA A 157 -7.22 -15.43 -15.79
CA ALA A 157 -8.48 -14.90 -15.27
C ALA A 157 -8.58 -15.07 -13.75
N GLU A 158 -8.12 -16.20 -13.22
CA GLU A 158 -8.08 -16.48 -11.77
C GLU A 158 -7.14 -15.50 -11.04
N GLU A 159 -5.97 -15.22 -11.61
CA GLU A 159 -5.02 -14.24 -11.05
C GLU A 159 -5.61 -12.83 -11.00
N ILE A 160 -6.29 -12.41 -12.07
CA ILE A 160 -6.96 -11.10 -12.15
C ILE A 160 -8.11 -11.01 -11.15
N ASP A 161 -8.95 -12.05 -11.08
CA ASP A 161 -10.07 -12.11 -10.15
C ASP A 161 -9.59 -12.04 -8.70
N ARG A 162 -8.51 -12.78 -8.41
CA ARG A 162 -7.89 -12.81 -7.09
C ARG A 162 -7.28 -11.47 -6.71
N CYS A 163 -6.56 -10.83 -7.64
CA CYS A 163 -6.01 -9.48 -7.45
C CYS A 163 -7.13 -8.49 -7.06
N ALA A 164 -8.22 -8.47 -7.84
CA ALA A 164 -9.34 -7.58 -7.59
C ALA A 164 -10.07 -7.88 -6.27
N GLN A 165 -10.14 -9.14 -5.85
CA GLN A 165 -10.70 -9.52 -4.56
C GLN A 165 -9.86 -8.96 -3.40
N ILE A 166 -8.53 -8.99 -3.51
CA ILE A 166 -7.65 -8.41 -2.49
C ILE A 166 -7.81 -6.89 -2.48
N ILE A 167 -7.79 -6.24 -3.64
CA ILE A 167 -7.95 -4.77 -3.73
C ILE A 167 -9.27 -4.30 -3.11
N SER A 168 -10.36 -5.07 -3.28
CA SER A 168 -11.67 -4.69 -2.73
C SER A 168 -11.74 -4.70 -1.19
N THR A 169 -10.70 -5.22 -0.52
CA THR A 169 -10.62 -5.32 0.94
C THR A 169 -9.28 -4.87 1.53
N HIS A 170 -8.30 -4.46 0.71
CA HIS A 170 -6.92 -4.24 1.15
C HIS A 170 -6.77 -3.13 2.19
N ASP A 171 -7.69 -2.16 2.19
CA ASP A 171 -7.68 -1.01 3.09
C ASP A 171 -8.63 -1.20 4.29
N ALA A 172 -9.33 -2.34 4.33
CA ALA A 172 -10.33 -2.65 5.34
C ALA A 172 -9.72 -2.86 6.73
N TRP A 173 -8.44 -3.18 6.85
CA TRP A 173 -7.74 -3.25 8.15
C TRP A 173 -7.78 -1.94 8.95
N LYS A 174 -8.06 -0.82 8.28
CA LYS A 174 -8.23 0.52 8.87
C LYS A 174 -9.66 0.77 9.36
N LEU A 175 -10.62 -0.13 9.10
CA LEU A 175 -12.05 0.02 9.38
C LEU A 175 -12.47 -0.60 10.73
N ARG A 176 -13.73 -0.38 11.12
CA ARG A 176 -14.29 -0.91 12.38
C ARG A 176 -14.40 -2.44 12.40
N ASN A 177 -14.63 -3.05 11.24
CA ASN A 177 -14.63 -4.49 11.05
C ASN A 177 -13.45 -4.84 10.14
N PRO A 178 -12.25 -5.05 10.72
CA PRO A 178 -11.05 -5.11 9.91
C PRO A 178 -10.90 -6.43 9.13
N ALA A 179 -10.28 -6.35 7.96
CA ALA A 179 -10.01 -7.49 7.06
C ALA A 179 -8.61 -7.35 6.40
N PRO A 180 -8.04 -8.43 5.81
CA PRO A 180 -8.52 -9.82 5.85
C PRO A 180 -8.54 -10.34 7.29
N PRO A 181 -9.48 -11.22 7.67
CA PRO A 181 -9.47 -11.81 9.00
C PRO A 181 -8.10 -12.47 9.24
N PRO A 182 -7.67 -12.68 10.49
CA PRO A 182 -6.34 -13.20 10.80
C PRO A 182 -6.10 -14.68 10.41
N THR A 183 -6.87 -15.22 9.47
CA THR A 183 -6.80 -16.60 8.99
C THR A 183 -6.24 -16.70 7.58
N GLY A 184 -5.38 -17.71 7.38
CA GLY A 184 -5.08 -18.48 6.15
C GLY A 184 -4.53 -17.76 4.91
N ASP A 185 -5.02 -16.58 4.58
CA ASP A 185 -4.79 -15.93 3.30
C ASP A 185 -3.46 -15.14 3.31
N ARG A 186 -2.36 -15.88 3.17
CA ARG A 186 -1.00 -15.33 3.21
C ARG A 186 -0.73 -14.31 2.11
N LEU A 187 -1.34 -14.48 0.94
CA LEU A 187 -1.24 -13.51 -0.15
C LEU A 187 -1.91 -12.18 0.21
N ALA A 188 -3.15 -12.19 0.72
CA ALA A 188 -3.82 -10.96 1.13
C ALA A 188 -3.07 -10.26 2.28
N LEU A 189 -2.51 -11.03 3.22
CA LEU A 189 -1.68 -10.50 4.30
C LEU A 189 -0.41 -9.83 3.77
N ALA A 190 0.31 -10.47 2.84
CA ALA A 190 1.52 -9.91 2.24
C ALA A 190 1.24 -8.56 1.55
N CYS A 191 0.13 -8.48 0.80
CA CYS A 191 -0.32 -7.25 0.15
C CYS A 191 -0.65 -6.14 1.16
N VAL A 192 -1.46 -6.46 2.18
CA VAL A 192 -1.91 -5.49 3.20
C VAL A 192 -0.75 -4.99 4.05
N GLU A 193 0.11 -5.88 4.52
CA GLU A 193 1.26 -5.52 5.36
C GLU A 193 2.33 -4.79 4.55
N GLY A 194 2.52 -5.15 3.28
CA GLY A 194 3.43 -4.45 2.38
C GLY A 194 3.04 -2.99 2.14
N ASP A 195 1.75 -2.71 1.97
CA ASP A 195 1.20 -1.34 1.89
C ASP A 195 1.25 -0.62 3.25
N ALA A 196 0.89 -1.29 4.34
CA ALA A 196 0.87 -0.68 5.68
C ALA A 196 2.23 -0.14 6.14
N LEU A 197 3.33 -0.60 5.56
CA LEU A 197 4.69 -0.14 5.84
C LEU A 197 5.05 1.18 5.14
N TRP A 198 4.30 1.61 4.10
CA TRP A 198 4.58 2.83 3.34
C TRP A 198 4.79 4.08 4.22
N PRO A 199 3.94 4.39 5.22
CA PRO A 199 4.07 5.61 6.02
C PRO A 199 5.33 5.67 6.90
N LEU A 200 6.09 4.58 6.99
CA LEU A 200 7.35 4.50 7.71
C LEU A 200 8.58 4.54 6.80
N HIS A 201 8.41 4.40 5.48
CA HIS A 201 9.51 4.57 4.53
C HIS A 201 9.87 6.07 4.41
N PRO A 202 11.15 6.46 4.25
CA PRO A 202 11.54 7.88 4.10
C PRO A 202 10.75 8.64 3.04
N LEU A 203 10.46 8.02 1.89
CA LEU A 203 9.61 8.60 0.83
C LEU A 203 8.13 8.73 1.24
N GLY A 204 7.62 7.82 2.08
CA GLY A 204 6.26 7.93 2.62
C GLY A 204 6.14 9.02 3.68
N VAL A 205 7.16 9.17 4.53
CA VAL A 205 7.27 10.29 5.47
C VAL A 205 7.32 11.61 4.70
N LEU A 206 8.16 11.70 3.67
CA LEU A 206 8.23 12.87 2.81
C LEU A 206 6.88 13.17 2.14
N ALA A 207 6.19 12.15 1.62
CA ALA A 207 4.87 12.30 1.02
C ALA A 207 3.85 12.92 1.99
N ASP A 208 3.87 12.51 3.25
CA ASP A 208 2.98 13.06 4.28
C ASP A 208 3.38 14.50 4.69
N LEU A 209 4.66 14.88 4.60
CA LEU A 209 5.13 16.25 4.85
C LEU A 209 4.77 17.20 3.69
N GLU A 210 4.90 16.73 2.45
CA GLU A 210 4.57 17.46 1.22
C GLU A 210 3.06 17.57 0.97
N ARG A 211 2.24 16.74 1.64
CA ARG A 211 0.79 16.76 1.44
C ARG A 211 0.21 18.08 1.98
N PRO A 212 -0.45 18.88 1.13
CA PRO A 212 -1.07 20.11 1.60
C PRO A 212 -2.29 19.81 2.48
N ASN A 213 -2.47 20.60 3.53
CA ASN A 213 -3.71 20.64 4.30
C ASN A 213 -4.84 21.32 3.50
N ASP A 214 -6.02 21.48 4.11
CA ASP A 214 -7.19 22.11 3.47
C ASP A 214 -6.97 23.56 3.03
N GLN A 215 -5.97 24.23 3.63
CA GLN A 215 -5.56 25.59 3.27
C GLN A 215 -4.48 25.62 2.19
N GLY A 216 -4.05 24.47 1.68
CA GLY A 216 -2.97 24.36 0.69
C GLY A 216 -1.56 24.44 1.30
N VAL A 217 -1.43 24.42 2.62
CA VAL A 217 -0.16 24.57 3.34
C VAL A 217 0.48 23.20 3.59
N THR A 218 1.76 23.06 3.24
CA THR A 218 2.58 21.87 3.52
C THR A 218 3.36 22.04 4.82
N LYS A 219 3.87 20.94 5.39
CA LYS A 219 4.82 21.01 6.51
C LYS A 219 6.20 21.44 5.99
N ASP A 220 7.04 21.99 6.87
CA ASP A 220 8.43 22.28 6.50
C ASP A 220 9.26 20.99 6.51
N PHE A 221 9.48 20.41 5.34
CA PHE A 221 10.27 19.20 5.17
C PHE A 221 11.79 19.44 5.27
N ASN A 222 12.24 20.68 5.48
CA ASN A 222 13.64 20.96 5.84
C ASN A 222 13.86 20.94 7.37
N ASP A 223 12.79 20.95 8.16
CA ASP A 223 12.87 20.88 9.63
C ASP A 223 12.99 19.43 10.11
N PRO A 224 14.12 19.03 10.74
CA PRO A 224 14.28 17.68 11.29
C PRO A 224 13.22 17.33 12.35
N GLN A 225 12.67 18.31 13.05
CA GLN A 225 11.63 18.07 14.03
C GLN A 225 10.30 17.69 13.35
N ALA A 226 9.97 18.27 12.20
CA ALA A 226 8.80 17.87 11.41
C ALA A 226 8.87 16.40 10.99
N TRP A 227 10.05 15.93 10.56
CA TRP A 227 10.28 14.52 10.25
C TRP A 227 10.06 13.62 11.46
N ARG A 228 10.62 13.98 12.63
CA ARG A 228 10.46 13.21 13.87
C ARG A 228 8.99 13.13 14.30
N VAL A 229 8.26 14.25 14.24
CA VAL A 229 6.83 14.28 14.59
C VAL A 229 6.02 13.42 13.62
N GLN A 230 6.30 13.50 12.32
CA GLN A 230 5.59 12.71 11.32
C GLN A 230 5.85 11.20 11.49
N THR A 231 7.08 10.77 11.74
CA THR A 231 7.40 9.34 11.92
C THR A 231 6.76 8.77 13.19
N GLN A 232 6.79 9.53 14.29
CA GLN A 232 6.07 9.18 15.52
C GLN A 232 4.56 9.04 15.27
N GLN A 233 3.96 9.99 14.57
CA GLN A 233 2.53 9.96 14.23
C GLN A 233 2.18 8.76 13.34
N SER A 234 2.99 8.46 12.31
CA SER A 234 2.78 7.31 11.43
C SER A 234 2.86 5.99 12.21
N CYS A 235 3.83 5.85 13.11
CA CYS A 235 3.99 4.67 13.95
C CYS A 235 2.83 4.52 14.94
N GLN A 236 2.46 5.60 15.62
CA GLN A 236 1.33 5.62 16.55
C GLN A 236 0.02 5.23 15.86
N THR A 237 -0.20 5.71 14.63
CA THR A 237 -1.38 5.37 13.83
C THR A 237 -1.51 3.86 13.60
N LEU A 238 -0.39 3.16 13.33
CA LEU A 238 -0.40 1.70 13.17
C LEU A 238 -0.77 0.97 14.46
N VAL A 239 -0.28 1.45 15.60
CA VAL A 239 -0.64 0.93 16.93
C VAL A 239 -2.10 1.19 17.25
N GLU A 240 -2.63 2.38 16.93
CA GLU A 240 -4.05 2.69 17.12
C GLU A 240 -4.97 1.78 16.30
N PHE A 241 -4.56 1.41 15.09
CA PHE A 241 -5.33 0.46 14.28
C PHE A 241 -5.39 -0.94 14.93
N ARG A 242 -4.40 -1.35 15.72
CA ARG A 242 -4.44 -2.63 16.45
C ARG A 242 -5.64 -2.74 17.38
N ALA A 243 -6.11 -1.63 17.95
CA ALA A 243 -7.28 -1.60 18.82
C ALA A 243 -8.59 -1.99 18.10
N LYS A 244 -8.66 -1.81 16.77
CA LYS A 244 -9.83 -2.21 15.95
C LYS A 244 -9.95 -3.72 15.78
N TRP A 245 -8.88 -4.46 16.07
CA TRP A 245 -8.83 -5.92 16.04
C TRP A 245 -9.14 -6.54 17.42
N LYS A 246 -9.87 -5.82 18.28
CA LYS A 246 -10.33 -6.36 19.57
C LYS A 246 -11.26 -7.56 19.33
N GLY A 247 -10.99 -8.67 20.00
CA GLY A 247 -11.76 -9.92 19.87
C GLY A 247 -11.06 -10.99 19.03
N PHE A 248 -9.99 -10.65 18.31
CA PHE A 248 -9.13 -11.63 17.64
C PHE A 248 -8.04 -12.14 18.60
N PRO A 249 -7.69 -13.45 18.54
CA PRO A 249 -6.60 -14.03 19.32
C PRO A 249 -5.27 -13.27 19.15
N ALA A 250 -4.55 -13.06 20.26
CA ALA A 250 -3.21 -12.46 20.21
C ALA A 250 -2.21 -13.32 19.43
N SER A 251 -2.42 -14.65 19.40
CA SER A 251 -1.62 -15.61 18.63
C SER A 251 -1.67 -15.39 17.12
N ASP A 252 -2.64 -14.64 16.62
CA ASP A 252 -2.77 -14.38 15.19
C ASP A 252 -1.83 -13.26 14.71
N PHE A 253 -1.22 -12.54 15.65
CA PHE A 253 -0.30 -11.43 15.42
C PHE A 253 1.11 -11.80 15.86
N VAL A 254 2.12 -11.19 15.25
CA VAL A 254 3.53 -11.45 15.60
C VAL A 254 3.95 -10.76 16.89
N ASP A 255 3.24 -9.71 17.27
CA ASP A 255 3.44 -8.97 18.51
C ASP A 255 2.10 -8.47 19.10
N GLY A 256 2.16 -7.88 20.30
CA GLY A 256 0.98 -7.37 21.01
C GLY A 256 0.59 -5.92 20.68
N GLU A 257 1.38 -5.20 19.89
CA GLU A 257 1.26 -3.75 19.68
C GLU A 257 0.74 -3.39 18.29
N SER A 258 1.12 -4.17 17.28
CA SER A 258 0.99 -3.83 15.86
C SER A 258 -0.01 -4.73 15.12
N ILE A 259 -0.37 -4.32 13.90
CA ILE A 259 -1.28 -5.05 13.02
C ILE A 259 -0.60 -6.19 12.23
N PHE A 260 0.71 -6.39 12.39
CA PHE A 260 1.47 -7.35 11.60
C PHE A 260 1.25 -8.79 12.07
N ARG A 261 1.10 -9.69 11.10
CA ARG A 261 0.72 -11.09 11.28
C ARG A 261 1.64 -12.03 10.50
N THR A 262 2.38 -11.51 9.52
CA THR A 262 3.53 -12.22 8.92
C THR A 262 4.81 -11.92 9.70
N GLN A 263 5.69 -12.92 9.83
CA GLN A 263 6.96 -12.74 10.55
C GLN A 263 7.85 -11.69 9.88
N GLU A 264 7.92 -11.70 8.54
CA GLU A 264 8.71 -10.71 7.79
C GLU A 264 8.07 -9.32 7.83
N GLY A 265 6.74 -9.20 7.81
CA GLY A 265 6.06 -7.92 8.01
C GLY A 265 6.39 -7.28 9.36
N GLY A 266 6.34 -8.06 10.44
CA GLY A 266 6.76 -7.61 11.78
C GLY A 266 8.24 -7.25 11.86
N HIS A 267 9.10 -8.02 11.19
CA HIS A 267 10.53 -7.72 11.11
C HIS A 267 10.80 -6.41 10.36
N LEU A 268 10.15 -6.18 9.21
CA LEU A 268 10.22 -4.93 8.44
C LEU A 268 9.75 -3.73 9.28
N TYR A 269 8.61 -3.86 9.97
CA TYR A 269 8.11 -2.84 10.88
C TYR A 269 9.12 -2.51 11.97
N SER A 270 9.70 -3.52 12.62
CA SER A 270 10.72 -3.36 13.65
C SER A 270 12.01 -2.74 13.09
N ALA A 271 12.39 -3.05 11.85
CA ALA A 271 13.53 -2.44 11.18
C ALA A 271 13.30 -0.95 10.93
N TRP A 272 12.10 -0.55 10.49
CA TRP A 272 11.76 0.87 10.34
C TRP A 272 11.72 1.61 11.68
N ARG A 273 11.14 1.02 12.73
CA ARG A 273 11.18 1.62 14.07
C ARG A 273 12.62 1.88 14.53
N ARG A 274 13.54 0.92 14.31
CA ARG A 274 14.96 1.10 14.62
C ARG A 274 15.62 2.18 13.76
N HIS A 275 15.34 2.21 12.47
CA HIS A 275 15.85 3.25 11.56
C HIS A 275 15.51 4.66 12.06
N TRP A 276 14.31 4.84 12.60
CA TRP A 276 13.82 6.11 13.14
C TRP A 276 14.13 6.35 14.62
N ASN A 277 14.83 5.44 15.30
CA ASN A 277 15.04 5.47 16.76
C ASN A 277 13.73 5.55 17.58
N LEU A 278 12.70 4.80 17.15
CA LEU A 278 11.38 4.68 17.81
C LEU A 278 11.30 3.46 18.74
N THR A 279 12.43 3.01 19.28
CA THR A 279 12.52 1.84 20.17
C THR A 279 11.81 2.07 21.50
N ASP A 280 11.71 3.33 21.92
CA ASP A 280 11.02 3.77 23.11
C ASP A 280 9.87 4.71 22.69
N LEU A 281 8.79 4.14 22.13
CA LEU A 281 7.48 4.75 22.35
C LEU A 281 7.22 4.54 23.84
N GLU A 282 7.82 5.41 24.64
CA GLU A 282 7.78 5.37 26.10
C GLU A 282 6.35 5.15 26.54
N ARG A 283 6.20 4.20 27.47
CA ARG A 283 5.01 4.03 28.29
C ARG A 283 4.65 5.40 28.90
N GLY A 284 3.76 6.16 28.28
CA GLY A 284 3.32 7.43 28.84
C GLY A 284 2.75 8.42 27.83
N VAL A 285 1.48 8.22 27.47
CA VAL A 285 0.38 9.17 27.79
C VAL A 285 -0.85 8.35 28.16
#